data_AF-A0A946BIP9-F1
#
_entry.id   AF-A0A946BIP9-F1
#
_cell.length_a   1.000
_cell.length_b   1.000
_cell.length_c   1.000
_cell.angle_alpha   90.00
_cell.angle_beta   90.00
_cell.angle_gamma   90.00
#
_symmetry.space_group_name_H-M   'P 1'
#
loop_
_entity.id
_entity.type
_entity.pdbx_description
1 polymer ?
#
loop_
_entity_poly.entity_id
_entity_poly.type
_entity_poly.pdbx_seq_one_letter_code
_entity_poly.pdbx_strand_id
1 'polypeptide(L)' 'TGYGDWAVKNAGLRIQEGLDTGADHMVSICPFCHFNLNEGSKRIKSSMKVYDLVELIDLAL' A
#
# COMPACT_ATOMS: atom_id res chain seq x y z
N THR A 1 -20.13 -0.95 3.50
CA THR A 1 -19.67 -2.05 4.37
C THR A 1 -19.05 -1.45 5.64
N GLY A 2 -19.23 -2.09 6.80
CA GLY A 2 -19.17 -1.40 8.11
C GLY A 2 -17.82 -1.27 8.82
N TYR A 3 -16.69 -1.59 8.17
CA TYR A 3 -15.38 -1.72 8.86
C TYR A 3 -14.24 -0.96 8.17
N GLY A 4 -14.50 0.25 7.67
CA GLY A 4 -13.50 1.06 6.97
C GLY A 4 -12.27 1.36 7.83
N ASP A 5 -12.46 1.83 9.06
CA ASP A 5 -11.34 2.13 9.97
C ASP A 5 -10.47 0.89 10.27
N TRP A 6 -11.11 -0.26 10.50
CA TRP A 6 -10.39 -1.52 10.72
C TRP A 6 -9.62 -1.97 9.47
N ALA A 7 -10.19 -1.81 8.28
CA ALA A 7 -9.51 -2.14 7.02
C ALA A 7 -8.25 -1.29 6.82
N VAL A 8 -8.35 0.03 7.05
CA VAL A 8 -7.21 0.95 6.95
C VAL A 8 -6.17 0.69 8.03
N LYS A 9 -6.60 0.34 9.26
CA LYS A 9 -5.68 -0.08 10.33
C LYS A 9 -4.87 -1.32 9.94
N ASN A 10 -5.50 -2.36 9.39
CA ASN A 10 -4.79 -3.57 8.96
C ASN A 10 -3.89 -3.31 7.75
N ALA A 11 -4.31 -2.45 6.83
CA ALA A 11 -3.44 -2.03 5.73
C ALA A 11 -2.17 -1.35 6.24
N GLY A 12 -2.27 -0.52 7.27
CA GLY A 12 -1.11 0.10 7.93
C GLY A 12 -0.11 -0.94 8.47
N LEU A 13 -0.59 -2.04 9.05
CA LEU A 13 0.28 -3.14 9.50
C LEU A 13 1.05 -3.76 8.32
N ARG A 14 0.37 -3.98 7.19
CA ARG A 14 1.00 -4.55 5.99
C ARG A 14 2.06 -3.61 5.38
N ILE A 15 1.85 -2.30 5.45
CA ILE A 15 2.86 -1.32 5.02
C ILE A 15 4.08 -1.37 5.95
N GLN A 16 3.87 -1.46 7.27
CA GLN A 16 4.98 -1.58 8.22
C GLN A 16 5.78 -2.88 7.98
N GLU A 17 5.11 -4.01 7.80
CA GLU A 17 5.75 -5.28 7.44
C GLU A 17 6.60 -5.13 6.17
N GLY A 18 6.11 -4.40 5.16
CA GLY A 18 6.86 -4.08 3.95
C GLY A 18 8.13 -3.27 4.22
N LEU A 19 8.04 -2.21 5.04
CA LEU A 19 9.20 -1.41 5.45
C LEU A 19 10.24 -2.25 6.21
N ASP A 20 9.79 -3.12 7.11
CA ASP A 20 10.65 -3.96 7.94
C ASP A 20 11.48 -4.96 7.11
N THR A 21 11.04 -5.26 5.87
CA THR A 21 11.82 -6.07 4.92
C THR A 21 12.97 -5.31 4.24
N GLY A 22 13.01 -3.98 4.39
CA GLY A 22 13.93 -3.10 3.66
C GLY A 22 13.46 -2.74 2.25
N ALA A 23 12.21 -3.03 1.90
CA ALA A 23 11.65 -2.67 0.59
C ALA A 23 11.40 -1.16 0.49
N ASP A 24 11.83 -0.56 -0.62
CA ASP A 24 11.56 0.86 -0.91
C ASP A 24 10.12 1.09 -1.37
N HIS A 25 9.56 0.14 -2.14
CA HIS A 25 8.29 0.25 -2.85
C HIS A 25 7.46 -1.03 -2.69
N MET A 26 6.14 -0.89 -2.69
CA MET A 26 5.17 -1.99 -2.70
C MET A 26 4.36 -1.95 -3.99
N VAL A 27 4.05 -3.11 -4.56
CA VAL A 27 3.29 -3.22 -5.82
C VAL A 27 2.05 -4.07 -5.57
N SER A 28 0.91 -3.63 -6.12
CA SER A 28 -0.33 -4.38 -6.08
C SER A 28 -0.90 -4.58 -7.48
N ILE A 29 -1.59 -5.72 -7.68
CA ILE A 29 -2.36 -6.01 -8.89
C ILE A 29 -3.87 -5.90 -8.65
N CYS A 30 -4.27 -5.47 -7.45
CA CYS A 30 -5.66 -5.36 -7.06
C CYS A 30 -5.98 -3.89 -6.76
N PRO A 31 -6.90 -3.24 -7.53
CA PRO A 31 -7.22 -1.82 -7.35
C PRO A 31 -7.69 -1.47 -5.93
N PHE A 32 -8.43 -2.39 -5.29
CA PHE A 32 -8.87 -2.18 -3.92
C PHE A 32 -7.73 -2.29 -2.91
N CYS A 33 -6.79 -3.22 -3.12
CA CYS A 33 -5.59 -3.31 -2.29
C CYS A 33 -4.72 -2.08 -2.47
N HIS A 34 -4.51 -1.62 -3.72
CA HIS A 34 -3.79 -0.38 -4.00
C HIS A 34 -4.38 0.81 -3.23
N PHE A 35 -5.69 1.01 -3.30
CA PHE A 35 -6.38 2.03 -2.52
C PHE A 35 -6.19 1.85 -1.01
N ASN A 36 -6.51 0.67 -0.47
CA ASN A 36 -6.51 0.43 0.96
C ASN A 36 -5.09 0.50 1.57
N LEU A 37 -4.08 0.03 0.85
CA LEU A 37 -2.67 0.11 1.23
C LEU A 37 -2.16 1.56 1.20
N ASN A 38 -2.59 2.38 0.24
CA ASN A 38 -2.30 3.81 0.25
C ASN A 38 -2.93 4.51 1.47
N GLU A 39 -4.18 4.20 1.82
CA GLU A 39 -4.81 4.73 3.03
C GLU A 39 -4.11 4.25 4.31
N GLY A 40 -3.69 2.97 4.34
CA GLY A 40 -2.87 2.42 5.42
C GLY A 40 -1.52 3.14 5.56
N SER A 41 -0.83 3.39 4.44
CA SER A 41 0.44 4.11 4.39
C SER A 41 0.30 5.54 4.93
N LYS A 42 -0.74 6.25 4.49
CA LYS A 42 -1.10 7.59 5.02
C LYS A 42 -1.37 7.56 6.53
N ARG A 43 -2.12 6.58 7.03
CA ARG A 43 -2.47 6.46 8.45
C ARG A 43 -1.23 6.37 9.34
N ILE A 44 -0.22 5.59 8.93
CA ILE A 44 1.01 5.41 9.70
C ILE A 44 2.11 6.41 9.33
N LYS A 45 1.84 7.37 8.43
CA LYS A 45 2.81 8.36 7.92
C LYS A 45 4.06 7.69 7.31
N SER A 46 3.87 6.56 6.64
CA SER A 46 4.96 5.82 5.99
C SER A 46 5.44 6.56 4.73
N SER A 47 6.73 6.41 4.42
CA SER A 47 7.32 6.84 3.15
C SER A 47 7.17 5.79 2.02
N MET A 48 6.62 4.61 2.33
CA MET A 48 6.40 3.53 1.37
C MET A 48 5.49 4.00 0.23
N LYS A 49 6.03 3.98 -1.00
CA LYS A 49 5.24 4.19 -2.21
C LYS A 49 4.58 2.88 -2.63
N VAL A 50 3.26 2.91 -2.81
CA VAL A 50 2.48 1.78 -3.31
C VAL A 50 2.10 2.08 -4.76
N TYR A 51 2.40 1.17 -5.67
CA TYR A 51 2.05 1.27 -7.09
C TYR A 51 1.03 0.20 -7.48
N ASP A 52 0.17 0.52 -8.44
CA ASP A 52 -0.46 -0.53 -9.26
C ASP A 52 0.60 -1.09 -10.24
N LEU A 53 0.50 -2.38 -10.57
CA LEU A 53 1.42 -3.01 -11.52
C LEU A 53 1.47 -2.27 -12.87
N VAL A 54 0.35 -1.73 -13.35
CA VAL A 54 0.35 -1.00 -14.63
C VAL A 54 1.14 0.30 -14.54
N GLU A 55 1.12 0.99 -13.40
CA GLU A 55 1.92 2.21 -13.17
C GLU A 55 3.42 1.87 -13.16
N LEU A 56 3.80 0.74 -12.55
CA LEU A 56 5.18 0.28 -12.56
C LEU A 56 5.66 -0.07 -13.97
N ILE A 57 4.81 -0.73 -14.76
CA ILE A 57 5.14 -1.05 -16.16
C ILE A 57 5.31 0.23 -16.98
N ASP A 58 4.44 1.22 -16.79
CA ASP A 58 4.52 2.52 -17.49
C ASP A 58 5.83 3.26 -17.18
N LEU A 59 6.33 3.18 -15.93
CA LEU A 59 7.63 3.75 -15.54
C LEU A 59 8.84 3.06 -16.18
N ALA A 60 8.69 1.83 -16.68
CA ALA A 60 9.77 1.04 -17.26
C ALA A 60 9.81 1.10 -18.80
N LEU A 61 8.77 1.65 -19.43
CA LEU A 61 8.66 1.87 -20.88
C LEU A 61 9.31 3.21 -21.28
#